data_AF-A0A6J2R549-F1
#
_entry.id   AF-A0A6J2R549-F1
#
_cell.length_a   1.000
_cell.length_b   1.000
_cell.length_c   1.000
_cell.angle_alpha   90.00
_cell.angle_beta   90.00
_cell.angle_gamma   90.00
#
_symmetry.space_group_name_H-M   'P 1'
#
loop_
_entity.id
_entity.type
_entity.pdbx_description
1 polymer ?
#
loop_
_entity_poly.entity_id
_entity_poly.type
_entity_poly.pdbx_seq_one_letter_code
_entity_poly.pdbx_strand_id
1 'polypeptide(L)'
;MAKSDGCDYFKRTSLFWLISVTLGMGYFTCIVFVPEKIPFKHLGPFGSFCRYLVDNYAGIMYKGWWAAWAVHVYEAYVALKKCSEKGITNTVTRCQWFVQTFLFGFASLGLLIKYEPERPKQH
;
A
#
# COMPACT_ATOMS: atom_id res chain seq x y z
N MET A 1 11.84 -27.67 19.91
CA MET A 1 12.05 -26.26 19.50
C MET A 1 11.77 -26.18 18.01
N ALA A 2 10.64 -25.60 17.61
CA ALA A 2 10.35 -25.38 16.20
C ALA A 2 11.29 -24.28 15.69
N LYS A 3 12.19 -24.62 14.76
CA LYS A 3 12.87 -23.64 13.92
C LYS A 3 11.76 -22.83 13.25
N SER A 4 11.65 -21.53 13.52
CA SER A 4 10.87 -20.68 12.63
C SER A 4 11.68 -20.58 11.35
N ASP A 5 11.45 -21.52 10.43
CA ASP A 5 12.02 -21.42 9.11
C ASP A 5 11.55 -20.06 8.56
N GLY A 6 12.49 -19.17 8.27
CA GLY A 6 12.22 -17.84 7.70
C GLY A 6 11.50 -17.90 6.34
N CYS A 7 11.16 -19.11 5.88
CA CYS A 7 10.39 -19.43 4.70
C CYS A 7 8.96 -18.84 4.72
N ASP A 8 8.33 -18.73 5.90
CA ASP A 8 6.89 -18.48 6.03
C ASP A 8 6.52 -17.17 6.74
N TYR A 9 7.48 -16.26 6.95
CA TYR A 9 7.22 -15.02 7.68
C TYR A 9 6.22 -14.10 6.96
N PHE A 10 5.04 -13.92 7.55
CA PHE A 10 4.05 -12.91 7.16
C PHE A 10 3.62 -12.09 8.37
N LYS A 11 3.57 -10.77 8.22
CA LYS A 11 3.07 -9.86 9.25
C LYS A 11 2.09 -8.87 8.67
N ARG A 12 0.90 -8.80 9.28
CA ARG A 12 -0.14 -7.88 8.83
C ARG A 12 0.26 -6.42 9.10
N THR A 13 -0.02 -5.55 8.13
CA THR A 13 0.04 -4.08 8.32
C THR A 13 -0.89 -3.64 9.45
N SER A 14 -0.51 -2.59 10.19
CA SER A 14 -1.32 -2.10 11.31
C SER A 14 -2.70 -1.62 10.83
N LEU A 15 -3.71 -1.76 11.69
CA LEU A 15 -5.09 -1.30 11.42
C LEU A 15 -5.13 0.19 11.06
N PHE A 16 -4.30 1.00 11.71
CA PHE A 16 -4.19 2.42 11.41
C PHE A 16 -3.82 2.69 9.94
N TRP A 17 -2.80 1.99 9.43
CA TRP A 17 -2.35 2.15 8.05
C TRP A 17 -3.32 1.53 7.05
N LEU A 18 -3.92 0.38 7.39
CA LEU A 18 -4.97 -0.23 6.59
C LEU A 18 -6.12 0.76 6.36
N ILE A 19 -6.66 1.34 7.43
CA ILE A 19 -7.78 2.29 7.36
C ILE A 19 -7.35 3.54 6.61
N SER A 20 -6.20 4.12 6.94
CA SER A 20 -5.73 5.38 6.32
C SER A 20 -5.53 5.25 4.81
N VAL A 21 -4.87 4.19 4.34
CA VAL A 21 -4.61 3.99 2.91
C VAL A 21 -5.89 3.64 2.15
N THR A 22 -6.75 2.79 2.72
CA THR A 22 -8.04 2.46 2.10
C THR A 22 -8.94 3.69 1.98
N LEU A 23 -9.06 4.49 3.03
CA LEU A 23 -9.83 5.74 2.98
C LEU A 23 -9.21 6.76 2.03
N GLY A 24 -7.89 6.89 2.02
CA GLY A 24 -7.18 7.81 1.13
C GLY A 24 -7.36 7.47 -0.35
N MET A 25 -7.08 6.22 -0.74
CA MET A 25 -7.26 5.75 -2.12
C MET A 25 -8.73 5.71 -2.54
N GLY A 26 -9.63 5.30 -1.63
CA GLY A 26 -11.07 5.31 -1.87
C GLY A 26 -11.59 6.73 -2.11
N TYR A 27 -11.25 7.66 -1.22
CA TYR A 27 -11.62 9.07 -1.35
C TYR A 27 -11.06 9.69 -2.63
N PHE A 28 -9.79 9.42 -2.97
CA PHE A 28 -9.20 9.92 -4.20
C PHE A 28 -9.90 9.36 -5.44
N THR A 29 -10.26 8.08 -5.44
CA THR A 29 -11.05 7.46 -6.51
C THR A 29 -12.42 8.13 -6.64
N CYS A 30 -13.11 8.39 -5.53
CA CYS A 30 -14.39 9.10 -5.56
C CYS A 30 -14.26 10.53 -6.10
N ILE A 31 -13.22 11.28 -5.71
CA ILE A 31 -12.96 12.61 -6.25
C ILE A 31 -12.72 12.57 -7.76
N VAL A 32 -11.97 11.59 -8.25
CA VAL A 32 -11.57 11.51 -9.67
C VAL A 32 -12.73 11.06 -10.57
N PHE A 33 -13.49 10.05 -10.15
CA PHE A 33 -14.50 9.42 -11.01
C PHE A 33 -15.93 9.83 -10.70
N VAL A 34 -16.24 10.18 -9.45
CA VAL A 34 -17.61 10.52 -9.03
C VAL A 34 -17.62 11.74 -8.08
N PRO A 35 -17.01 12.88 -8.47
CA PRO A 35 -16.87 14.05 -7.60
C PRO A 35 -18.22 14.62 -7.14
N GLU A 36 -19.28 14.44 -7.92
CA GLU A 36 -20.63 14.93 -7.61
C GLU A 36 -21.23 14.31 -6.35
N LYS A 37 -20.78 13.10 -5.96
CA LYS A 37 -21.25 12.42 -4.75
C LYS A 37 -20.47 12.85 -3.51
N ILE A 38 -19.38 13.59 -3.66
CA ILE A 38 -18.57 14.06 -2.54
C ILE A 38 -19.17 15.35 -1.96
N PRO A 39 -19.54 15.36 -0.66
CA PRO A 39 -20.09 16.54 -0.01
C PRO A 39 -19.00 17.57 0.33
N PHE A 40 -18.36 18.16 -0.68
CA PHE A 40 -17.24 19.11 -0.50
C PHE A 40 -17.57 20.26 0.46
N LYS A 41 -18.82 20.74 0.49
CA LYS A 41 -19.26 21.82 1.38
C LYS A 41 -19.16 21.46 2.88
N HIS A 42 -19.28 20.18 3.23
CA HIS A 42 -19.19 19.70 4.62
C HIS A 42 -17.76 19.41 5.07
N LEU A 43 -16.80 19.38 4.14
CA LEU A 43 -15.38 19.13 4.41
C LEU A 43 -14.58 20.42 4.70
N GLY A 44 -15.26 21.56 4.78
CA GLY A 44 -14.64 22.84 5.10
C GLY A 44 -13.55 23.26 4.10
N PRO A 45 -12.43 23.86 4.57
CA PRO A 45 -11.36 24.32 3.69
C PRO A 45 -10.76 23.22 2.80
N PHE A 46 -10.64 22.01 3.33
CA PHE A 46 -10.15 20.85 2.58
C PHE A 46 -11.09 20.49 1.42
N GLY A 47 -12.41 20.55 1.66
CA GLY A 47 -13.41 20.35 0.63
C GLY A 47 -13.33 21.37 -0.50
N SER A 48 -13.17 22.66 -0.16
CA SER A 48 -12.97 23.72 -1.16
C SER A 48 -11.71 23.50 -2.00
N PHE A 49 -10.62 23.06 -1.38
CA PHE A 49 -9.39 22.71 -2.08
C PHE A 49 -9.57 21.53 -3.04
N CYS A 50 -10.17 20.42 -2.57
CA CYS A 50 -10.46 19.27 -3.42
C CYS A 50 -11.39 19.64 -4.58
N ARG A 51 -12.39 20.49 -4.32
CA ARG A 51 -13.29 20.98 -5.37
C ARG A 51 -12.55 21.80 -6.41
N TYR A 52 -11.66 22.70 -5.99
CA TYR A 52 -10.82 23.47 -6.90
C TYR A 52 -9.94 22.58 -7.78
N LEU A 53 -9.34 21.53 -7.20
CA LEU A 53 -8.55 20.55 -7.95
C LEU A 53 -9.38 19.79 -8.99
N VAL A 54 -10.59 19.37 -8.63
CA VAL A 54 -11.50 18.70 -9.58
C VAL A 54 -11.89 19.66 -10.71
N ASP A 55 -12.32 20.88 -10.37
CA ASP A 55 -12.88 21.81 -11.35
C ASP A 55 -11.81 22.37 -12.30
N ASN A 56 -10.56 22.51 -11.85
CA ASN A 56 -9.48 23.16 -12.65
C ASN A 56 -8.41 22.18 -13.14
N TYR A 57 -8.23 21.04 -12.47
CA TYR A 57 -7.11 20.12 -12.70
C TYR A 57 -7.54 18.65 -12.81
N ALA A 58 -8.78 18.37 -13.24
CA ALA A 58 -9.29 17.02 -13.43
C ALA A 58 -8.33 16.08 -14.20
N GLY A 59 -7.71 16.57 -15.28
CA GLY A 59 -6.75 15.80 -16.06
C GLY A 59 -5.47 15.43 -15.28
N ILE A 60 -5.00 16.33 -14.41
CA ILE A 60 -3.87 16.04 -13.50
C ILE A 60 -4.30 15.06 -12.42
N MET A 61 -5.51 15.21 -11.88
CA MET A 61 -6.06 14.30 -10.86
C MET A 61 -6.18 12.86 -11.40
N TYR A 62 -6.65 12.69 -12.63
CA TYR A 62 -6.70 11.39 -13.28
C TYR A 62 -5.31 10.76 -13.50
N LYS A 63 -4.33 11.56 -13.96
CA LYS A 63 -2.94 11.09 -14.07
C LYS A 63 -2.34 10.76 -12.71
N GLY A 64 -2.64 11.55 -11.68
CA GLY A 64 -2.22 11.32 -10.30
C GLY A 64 -2.79 10.02 -9.74
N TRP A 65 -4.05 9.69 -10.07
CA TRP A 65 -4.67 8.42 -9.68
C TRP A 65 -3.97 7.22 -10.30
N TRP A 66 -3.66 7.28 -11.60
CA TRP A 66 -2.86 6.25 -12.26
C TRP A 66 -1.44 6.15 -11.69
N ALA A 67 -0.82 7.29 -11.38
CA ALA A 67 0.50 7.32 -10.75
C ALA A 67 0.49 6.68 -9.36
N ALA A 68 -0.55 6.90 -8.55
CA ALA A 68 -0.70 6.27 -7.24
C ALA A 68 -0.79 4.73 -7.37
N TRP A 69 -1.59 4.22 -8.31
CA TRP A 69 -1.62 2.79 -8.60
C TRP A 69 -0.28 2.25 -9.11
N ALA A 70 0.41 3.00 -9.96
CA ALA A 70 1.73 2.61 -10.44
C ALA A 70 2.76 2.49 -9.30
N VAL A 71 2.71 3.41 -8.32
CA VAL A 71 3.55 3.33 -7.10
C VAL A 71 3.21 2.08 -6.30
N HIS A 72 1.93 1.79 -6.05
CA HIS A 72 1.52 0.58 -5.33
C HIS A 72 1.96 -0.71 -6.04
N VAL A 73 1.85 -0.77 -7.37
CA VAL A 73 2.35 -1.90 -8.18
C VAL A 73 3.86 -2.03 -8.03
N TYR A 74 4.60 -0.93 -8.13
CA TYR A 74 6.05 -0.91 -7.96
C TYR A 74 6.45 -1.41 -6.57
N GLU A 75 5.82 -0.92 -5.51
CA GLU A 75 6.08 -1.36 -4.13
C GLU A 75 5.77 -2.85 -3.95
N ALA A 76 4.70 -3.36 -4.55
CA ALA A 76 4.35 -4.77 -4.51
C ALA A 76 5.40 -5.66 -5.20
N TYR A 77 5.96 -5.20 -6.32
CA TYR A 77 7.07 -5.88 -6.99
C TYR A 77 8.34 -5.87 -6.13
N VAL A 78 8.67 -4.72 -5.51
CA VAL A 78 9.80 -4.63 -4.58
C VAL A 78 9.62 -5.56 -3.39
N ALA A 79 8.39 -5.71 -2.87
CA ALA A 79 8.11 -6.66 -1.80
C ALA A 79 8.40 -8.11 -2.22
N LEU A 80 8.00 -8.52 -3.42
CA LEU A 80 8.32 -9.87 -3.94
C LEU A 80 9.82 -10.12 -4.04
N LYS A 81 10.59 -9.12 -4.49
CA LYS A 81 12.05 -9.19 -4.54
C LYS A 81 12.65 -9.28 -3.13
N LYS A 82 12.17 -8.46 -2.20
CA LYS A 82 12.62 -8.46 -0.80
C LYS A 82 12.32 -9.77 -0.08
N CYS A 83 11.19 -10.42 -0.37
CA CYS A 83 10.90 -11.75 0.14
C CYS A 83 11.97 -12.76 -0.31
N SER A 84 12.34 -12.76 -1.60
CA SER A 84 13.40 -13.62 -2.12
C SER A 84 14.76 -13.34 -1.50
N GLU A 85 15.15 -12.06 -1.35
CA GLU A 85 16.41 -11.67 -0.70
C GLU A 85 16.49 -12.11 0.78
N LYS A 86 15.34 -12.21 1.46
CA LYS A 86 15.25 -12.59 2.88
C LYS A 86 15.02 -14.09 3.09
N GLY A 87 15.06 -14.90 2.02
CA GLY A 87 14.88 -16.36 2.12
C GLY A 87 13.43 -16.82 2.31
N ILE A 88 12.44 -15.93 2.12
CA ILE A 88 11.02 -16.29 2.11
C ILE A 88 10.73 -16.97 0.78
N THR A 89 10.80 -18.30 0.74
CA THR A 89 10.57 -19.07 -0.50
C THR A 89 9.14 -19.56 -0.68
N ASN A 90 8.32 -19.53 0.37
CA ASN A 90 6.93 -19.95 0.31
C ASN A 90 6.10 -19.02 -0.59
N THR A 91 5.50 -19.60 -1.65
CA THR A 91 4.69 -18.88 -2.64
C THR A 91 3.47 -18.21 -2.02
N VAL A 92 2.82 -18.82 -1.05
CA VAL A 92 1.64 -18.27 -0.37
C VAL A 92 2.05 -17.02 0.42
N THR A 93 3.10 -17.11 1.23
CA THR A 93 3.63 -16.00 2.01
C THR A 93 4.08 -14.83 1.12
N ARG A 94 4.73 -15.12 0.00
CA ARG A 94 5.10 -14.11 -1.01
C ARG A 94 3.87 -13.45 -1.64
N CYS A 95 2.85 -14.23 -1.96
CA CYS A 95 1.57 -13.72 -2.48
C CYS A 95 0.88 -12.82 -1.45
N GLN A 96 0.88 -13.20 -0.16
CA GLN A 96 0.33 -12.38 0.91
C GLN A 96 1.07 -11.04 1.04
N TRP A 97 2.41 -11.04 0.99
CA TRP A 97 3.20 -9.80 0.97
C TRP A 97 2.93 -8.94 -0.27
N PHE A 98 2.80 -9.55 -1.44
CA PHE A 98 2.44 -8.84 -2.67
C PHE A 98 1.08 -8.18 -2.56
N VAL A 99 0.02 -8.94 -2.20
CA VAL A 99 -1.35 -8.41 -2.10
C VAL A 99 -1.44 -7.33 -1.03
N GLN A 100 -0.84 -7.56 0.14
CA GLN A 100 -0.82 -6.56 1.21
C GLN A 100 -0.10 -5.27 0.78
N THR A 101 1.02 -5.39 0.07
CA THR A 101 1.80 -4.22 -0.37
C THR A 101 1.15 -3.51 -1.54
N PHE A 102 0.48 -4.23 -2.45
CA PHE A 102 -0.33 -3.62 -3.50
C PHE A 102 -1.49 -2.80 -2.93
N LEU A 103 -2.12 -3.26 -1.84
CA LEU A 103 -3.26 -2.55 -1.24
C LEU A 103 -2.83 -1.42 -0.29
N PHE A 104 -1.76 -1.62 0.50
CA PHE A 104 -1.38 -0.71 1.59
C PHE A 104 -0.03 -0.01 1.40
N GLY A 105 0.64 -0.28 0.28
CA GLY A 105 1.85 0.38 -0.16
C GLY A 105 3.01 0.32 0.85
N PHE A 106 3.68 1.45 1.01
CA PHE A 106 4.84 1.65 1.88
C PHE A 106 4.68 1.08 3.30
N ALA A 107 3.48 1.15 3.89
CA ALA A 107 3.25 0.65 5.24
C ALA A 107 3.47 -0.88 5.37
N SER A 108 3.14 -1.62 4.31
CA SER A 108 3.44 -3.06 4.22
C SER A 108 4.92 -3.30 3.90
N LEU A 109 5.46 -2.56 2.93
CA LEU A 109 6.85 -2.73 2.52
C LEU A 109 7.83 -2.44 3.68
N GLY A 110 7.55 -1.43 4.51
CA GLY A 110 8.34 -1.09 5.68
C GLY A 110 8.43 -2.22 6.72
N LEU A 111 7.33 -2.97 6.92
CA LEU A 111 7.33 -4.15 7.79
C LEU A 111 8.25 -5.25 7.24
N LEU A 112 8.18 -5.50 5.93
CA LEU A 112 9.03 -6.49 5.27
C LEU A 112 10.51 -6.08 5.30
N ILE A 113 10.81 -4.79 5.09
CA ILE A 113 12.19 -4.28 5.16
C ILE A 113 12.77 -4.47 6.56
N LYS A 114 12.00 -4.13 7.60
CA LYS A 114 12.41 -4.24 9.01
C LYS A 114 12.64 -5.67 9.49
N TYR A 115 12.05 -6.66 8.83
CA TYR A 115 12.26 -8.06 9.15
C TYR A 115 13.71 -8.47 8.85
N GLU A 116 14.51 -8.80 9.86
CA GLU A 116 15.81 -9.44 9.67
C GLU A 116 15.65 -10.96 9.88
N PRO A 117 15.90 -11.79 8.86
CA PRO A 117 15.86 -13.24 9.06
C PRO A 117 16.97 -13.63 10.02
N GLU A 118 16.65 -14.43 11.04
CA GLU A 118 17.67 -15.05 11.89
C GLU A 118 18.56 -15.91 10.98
N ARG A 119 19.83 -15.49 10.77
CA ARG A 119 20.79 -16.33 10.07
C ARG A 119 20.90 -17.64 10.88
N PRO A 120 20.73 -18.82 10.27
CA PRO A 120 21.09 -20.05 10.94
C PRO A 120 22.57 -19.91 11.32
N LYS A 121 22.89 -20.02 12.61
CA LYS A 121 24.29 -20.15 13.04
C LYS A 121 24.85 -21.35 12.27
N GLN A 122 25.77 -21.10 11.36
CA GLN A 122 26.59 -22.16 10.78
C GLN A 122 27.44 -22.71 11.94
N HIS A 123 27.10 -23.90 12.41
CA HIS A 123 27.98 -24.70 13.26
C HIS A 123 28.88 -25.55 12.37
#